data_AF-A0A844DCW3-F1
#
_entry.id   AF-A0A844DCW3-F1
#
_cell.length_a   1.000
_cell.length_b   1.000
_cell.length_c   1.000
_cell.angle_alpha   90.00
_cell.angle_beta   90.00
_cell.angle_gamma   90.00
#
_symmetry.space_group_name_H-M   'P 1'
#
loop_
_entity.id
_entity.type
_entity.pdbx_description
1 polymer ?
#
loop_
_entity_poly.entity_id
_entity_poly.type
_entity_poly.pdbx_seq_one_letter_code
_entity_poly.pdbx_strand_id
1 'polypeptide(L)'
;MIAPESDSTRQREHPDPHERNRPVPTLVILAVTAVVVWAICYIFFTQRDDAPEFGDRRTMATLEGKAAASGGSAAIDGAQLYTANCVACHQASGLGLPGAFPPLAGSEWVLAADKVPVNILLHGISGKLTVKDSAYNGQMPPFKDKLSDAEIAAVLSHVRSSFGNSAGKISADTVKAERDAGKDRKDAWNGDDDLKQLKP
;
A
#
# COMPACT_ATOMS: atom_id res chain seq x y z
N MET A 1 -57.51 4.43 -41.77
CA MET A 1 -57.89 3.12 -42.32
C MET A 1 -56.61 2.35 -42.58
N ILE A 2 -56.30 1.36 -41.75
CA ILE A 2 -55.11 0.51 -41.87
C ILE A 2 -55.41 -0.54 -42.95
N ALA A 3 -54.53 -0.67 -43.94
CA ALA A 3 -54.69 -1.61 -45.05
C ALA A 3 -54.73 -3.07 -44.56
N PRO A 4 -55.56 -3.94 -45.16
CA PRO A 4 -55.59 -5.35 -44.79
C PRO A 4 -54.25 -6.00 -45.13
N GLU A 5 -53.60 -6.57 -44.12
CA GLU A 5 -52.34 -7.30 -44.28
C GLU A 5 -52.53 -8.45 -45.28
N SER A 6 -51.66 -8.53 -46.29
CA SER A 6 -51.84 -9.43 -47.42
C SER A 6 -51.65 -10.89 -47.00
N ASP A 7 -52.54 -11.76 -47.47
CA ASP A 7 -52.54 -13.21 -47.22
C ASP A 7 -51.17 -13.87 -47.53
N SER A 8 -50.45 -13.33 -48.52
CA SER A 8 -49.10 -13.79 -48.87
C SER A 8 -48.04 -13.49 -47.79
N THR A 9 -48.24 -12.48 -46.96
CA THR A 9 -47.33 -12.13 -45.86
C THR A 9 -47.51 -13.09 -44.69
N ARG A 10 -48.75 -13.39 -44.30
CA ARG A 10 -49.05 -14.43 -43.29
C ARG A 10 -48.64 -15.84 -43.72
N GLN A 11 -48.76 -16.18 -45.01
CA GLN A 11 -48.35 -17.49 -45.52
C GLN A 11 -46.84 -17.73 -45.53
N ARG A 12 -46.01 -16.67 -45.36
CA ARG A 12 -44.55 -16.79 -45.22
C ARG A 12 -44.11 -16.98 -43.76
N GLU A 13 -45.01 -16.81 -42.81
CA GLU A 13 -44.70 -17.02 -41.40
C GLU A 13 -44.84 -18.51 -41.07
N HIS A 14 -43.70 -19.18 -40.88
CA HIS A 14 -43.71 -20.51 -40.32
C HIS A 14 -44.21 -20.45 -38.87
N PRO A 15 -45.03 -21.42 -38.43
CA PRO A 15 -45.48 -21.46 -37.05
C PRO A 15 -44.27 -21.47 -36.10
N ASP A 16 -44.34 -20.67 -35.05
CA ASP A 16 -43.27 -20.58 -34.06
C ASP A 16 -42.91 -21.98 -33.54
N PRO A 17 -41.62 -22.33 -33.47
CA PRO A 17 -41.22 -23.62 -32.95
C PRO A 17 -41.69 -23.75 -31.50
N HIS A 18 -42.54 -24.73 -31.25
CA HIS A 18 -43.03 -25.00 -29.91
C HIS A 18 -41.94 -25.67 -29.07
N GLU A 19 -41.63 -25.08 -27.92
CA GLU A 19 -40.76 -25.71 -26.93
C GLU A 19 -41.49 -26.93 -26.34
N ARG A 20 -41.06 -28.13 -26.77
CA ARG A 20 -41.62 -29.37 -26.24
C ARG A 20 -41.06 -29.56 -24.83
N ASN A 21 -41.94 -29.68 -23.83
CA ASN A 21 -41.54 -29.99 -22.46
C ASN A 21 -40.88 -31.37 -22.38
N ARG A 22 -39.55 -31.41 -22.57
CA ARG A 22 -38.73 -32.60 -22.43
C ARG A 22 -37.99 -32.46 -21.10
N PRO A 23 -38.30 -33.28 -20.08
CA PRO A 23 -37.58 -33.20 -18.82
C PRO A 23 -36.09 -33.44 -19.07
N VAL A 24 -35.25 -32.75 -18.31
CA VAL A 24 -33.79 -32.84 -18.43
C VAL A 24 -33.37 -34.32 -18.28
N PRO A 25 -32.51 -34.86 -19.17
CA PRO A 25 -32.07 -36.24 -19.06
C PRO A 25 -31.44 -36.51 -17.70
N THR A 26 -31.78 -37.64 -17.07
CA THR A 26 -31.31 -37.99 -15.72
C THR A 26 -29.78 -37.98 -15.61
N LEU A 27 -29.08 -38.38 -16.69
CA LEU A 27 -27.62 -38.33 -16.75
C LEU A 27 -27.07 -36.91 -16.58
N VAL A 28 -27.71 -35.91 -17.19
CA VAL A 28 -27.31 -34.50 -17.06
C VAL A 28 -27.57 -34.01 -15.63
N ILE A 29 -28.70 -34.38 -15.03
CA ILE A 29 -28.99 -34.06 -13.62
C ILE A 29 -27.94 -34.69 -12.70
N LEU A 30 -27.58 -35.96 -12.92
CA LEU A 30 -26.56 -36.66 -12.14
C LEU A 30 -25.17 -36.02 -12.30
N ALA A 31 -24.81 -35.61 -13.52
CA ALA A 31 -23.55 -34.92 -13.76
C ALA A 31 -23.49 -33.56 -13.05
N VAL A 32 -24.55 -32.76 -13.15
CA VAL A 32 -24.63 -31.44 -12.49
C VAL A 32 -24.59 -31.59 -10.97
N THR A 33 -25.37 -32.53 -10.41
CA THR A 33 -25.37 -32.78 -8.97
C THR A 33 -24.01 -33.27 -8.48
N ALA A 34 -23.32 -34.14 -9.22
CA ALA A 34 -21.97 -34.58 -8.89
C ALA A 34 -20.96 -33.42 -8.86
N VAL A 35 -21.02 -32.49 -9.83
CA VAL A 35 -20.14 -31.30 -9.85
C VAL A 35 -20.45 -30.37 -8.68
N VAL A 36 -21.73 -30.14 -8.36
CA VAL A 36 -22.14 -29.31 -7.22
C VAL A 36 -21.68 -29.90 -5.90
N VAL A 37 -21.90 -31.20 -5.69
CA VAL A 37 -21.44 -31.90 -4.48
C VAL A 37 -19.92 -31.89 -4.39
N TRP A 38 -19.21 -32.13 -5.50
CA TRP A 38 -17.75 -32.05 -5.53
C TRP A 38 -17.25 -30.65 -5.17
N ALA A 39 -17.86 -29.58 -5.70
CA ALA A 39 -17.50 -28.20 -5.39
C ALA A 39 -17.77 -27.84 -3.93
N ILE A 40 -18.91 -28.27 -3.38
CA ILE A 40 -19.26 -28.09 -1.96
C ILE A 40 -18.23 -28.82 -1.09
N CYS A 41 -17.99 -30.10 -1.34
CA CYS A 41 -16.98 -30.88 -0.62
C CYS A 41 -15.59 -30.24 -0.74
N TYR A 42 -15.18 -29.82 -1.94
CA TYR A 42 -13.91 -29.15 -2.15
C TYR A 42 -13.80 -27.90 -1.27
N ILE A 43 -14.81 -27.04 -1.22
CA ILE A 43 -14.82 -25.84 -0.36
C ILE A 43 -14.69 -26.23 1.11
N PHE A 44 -15.52 -27.15 1.60
CA PHE A 44 -15.51 -27.52 3.03
C PHE A 44 -14.26 -28.28 3.47
N PHE A 45 -13.67 -29.09 2.59
CA PHE A 45 -12.49 -29.91 2.94
C PHE A 45 -11.16 -29.23 2.63
N THR A 46 -11.12 -28.27 1.69
CA THR A 46 -9.87 -27.55 1.35
C THR A 46 -9.77 -26.16 1.96
N GLN A 47 -10.87 -25.54 2.41
CA GLN A 47 -10.80 -24.32 3.22
C GLN A 47 -10.66 -24.66 4.70
N ARG A 48 -9.40 -24.80 5.18
CA ARG A 48 -9.06 -24.76 6.61
C ARG A 48 -8.55 -23.37 6.99
N ASP A 49 -9.23 -22.78 7.97
CA ASP A 49 -8.86 -21.83 9.04
C ASP A 49 -7.74 -20.80 8.87
N ASP A 50 -7.39 -20.39 7.64
CA ASP A 50 -6.45 -19.29 7.43
C ASP A 50 -7.12 -17.95 7.16
N ALA A 51 -6.53 -16.95 7.80
CA ALA A 51 -6.88 -15.55 7.75
C ALA A 51 -6.71 -15.02 6.31
N PRO A 52 -7.79 -14.68 5.63
CA PRO A 52 -7.71 -14.36 4.21
C PRO A 52 -7.21 -12.93 3.94
N GLU A 53 -6.40 -12.38 4.84
CA GLU A 53 -5.67 -11.11 4.74
C GLU A 53 -4.71 -11.04 3.57
N PHE A 54 -4.27 -12.19 3.14
CA PHE A 54 -3.36 -12.36 2.03
C PHE A 54 -4.11 -12.24 0.67
N GLY A 55 -5.34 -11.67 0.73
CA GLY A 55 -6.36 -11.45 -0.30
C GLY A 55 -7.66 -10.85 0.29
N ASP A 56 -8.83 -11.08 -0.34
CA ASP A 56 -10.12 -10.39 -0.10
C ASP A 56 -10.97 -10.93 1.07
N ARG A 57 -10.38 -11.54 2.09
CA ARG A 57 -11.21 -12.13 3.15
C ARG A 57 -10.64 -12.01 4.58
N ARG A 58 -9.80 -11.00 4.86
CA ARG A 58 -9.27 -10.60 6.20
C ARG A 58 -10.32 -10.70 7.34
N THR A 59 -9.94 -11.02 8.59
CA THR A 59 -10.82 -10.96 9.79
C THR A 59 -10.24 -10.13 10.96
N MET A 60 -11.10 -9.54 11.81
CA MET A 60 -10.70 -8.68 12.95
C MET A 60 -9.70 -9.34 13.92
N ALA A 61 -9.85 -10.65 14.14
CA ALA A 61 -8.96 -11.43 15.01
C ALA A 61 -7.52 -11.56 14.48
N THR A 62 -7.28 -11.30 13.20
CA THR A 62 -5.95 -11.30 12.60
C THR A 62 -5.27 -9.93 12.66
N LEU A 63 -6.07 -8.86 12.68
CA LEU A 63 -5.59 -7.48 12.82
C LEU A 63 -5.19 -7.17 14.26
N GLU A 64 -5.88 -7.80 15.21
CA GLU A 64 -5.51 -7.89 16.62
C GLU A 64 -4.38 -8.91 16.78
N GLY A 65 -3.20 -8.58 16.25
CA GLY A 65 -2.03 -9.48 16.29
C GLY A 65 -1.87 -10.13 17.66
N LYS A 66 -1.54 -11.44 17.66
CA LYS A 66 -1.23 -12.19 18.88
C LYS A 66 -0.34 -11.32 19.76
N ALA A 67 -0.86 -10.95 20.93
CA ALA A 67 -0.18 -10.08 21.88
C ALA A 67 1.29 -10.50 21.93
N ALA A 68 2.17 -9.57 21.54
CA ALA A 68 3.59 -9.83 21.39
C ALA A 68 4.06 -10.64 22.58
N ALA A 69 4.48 -11.88 22.33
CA ALA A 69 5.26 -12.60 23.31
C ALA A 69 6.45 -11.70 23.62
N SER A 70 6.49 -11.21 24.85
CA SER A 70 7.43 -10.25 25.40
C SER A 70 8.84 -10.85 25.50
N GLY A 71 9.46 -11.19 24.37
CA GLY A 71 10.73 -11.92 24.38
C GLY A 71 11.47 -12.11 23.06
N GLY A 72 11.10 -11.43 21.98
CA GLY A 72 11.89 -11.47 20.75
C GLY A 72 11.45 -10.35 19.81
N SER A 73 12.36 -9.41 19.50
CA SER A 73 12.12 -8.35 18.54
C SER A 73 11.81 -8.97 17.18
N ALA A 74 10.53 -9.07 16.82
CA ALA A 74 10.16 -9.22 15.42
C ALA A 74 10.72 -8.00 14.71
N ALA A 75 11.78 -8.20 13.92
CA ALA A 75 12.47 -7.11 13.26
C ALA A 75 11.47 -6.35 12.39
N ILE A 76 11.25 -5.08 12.70
CA ILE A 76 10.38 -4.21 11.91
C ILE A 76 11.00 -4.08 10.51
N ASP A 77 10.24 -4.46 9.48
CA ASP A 77 10.72 -4.42 8.10
C ASP A 77 10.63 -3.00 7.52
N GLY A 78 11.78 -2.31 7.51
CA GLY A 78 11.91 -0.98 6.93
C GLY A 78 11.63 -0.94 5.41
N ALA A 79 11.86 -2.03 4.68
CA ALA A 79 11.58 -2.11 3.24
C ALA A 79 10.07 -2.19 2.98
N GLN A 80 9.34 -2.96 3.79
CA GLN A 80 7.89 -3.02 3.75
C GLN A 80 7.27 -1.66 4.09
N LEU A 81 7.77 -0.99 5.13
CA LEU A 81 7.33 0.36 5.50
C LEU A 81 7.58 1.38 4.38
N TYR A 82 8.76 1.31 3.73
CA TYR A 82 9.08 2.14 2.58
C TYR A 82 8.09 1.92 1.43
N THR A 83 7.79 0.66 1.14
CA THR A 83 6.84 0.28 0.09
C THR A 83 5.43 0.80 0.36
N ALA A 84 4.98 0.69 1.60
CA ALA A 84 3.63 1.11 1.98
C ALA A 84 3.46 2.65 2.03
N ASN A 85 4.50 3.38 2.43
CA ASN A 85 4.35 4.80 2.80
C ASN A 85 5.14 5.78 1.92
N CYS A 86 6.24 5.35 1.31
CA CYS A 86 7.23 6.26 0.72
C CYS A 86 7.34 6.09 -0.81
N VAL A 87 7.14 4.87 -1.32
CA VAL A 87 7.30 4.53 -2.75
C VAL A 87 6.42 5.36 -3.66
N ALA A 88 5.21 5.74 -3.24
CA ALA A 88 4.29 6.51 -4.06
C ALA A 88 4.90 7.84 -4.56
N CYS A 89 5.78 8.47 -3.77
CA CYS A 89 6.43 9.73 -4.11
C CYS A 89 7.91 9.53 -4.47
N HIS A 90 8.66 8.78 -3.65
CA HIS A 90 10.11 8.60 -3.84
C HIS A 90 10.48 7.47 -4.81
N GLN A 91 9.48 6.75 -5.33
CA GLN A 91 9.61 5.64 -6.26
C GLN A 91 10.32 4.41 -5.66
N ALA A 92 10.15 3.25 -6.30
CA ALA A 92 10.81 2.02 -5.86
C ALA A 92 12.35 2.10 -5.92
N SER A 93 12.89 2.93 -6.83
CA SER A 93 14.32 3.16 -6.99
C SER A 93 14.89 4.22 -6.04
N GLY A 94 14.06 4.94 -5.28
CA GLY A 94 14.49 6.06 -4.45
C GLY A 94 14.96 7.28 -5.25
N LEU A 95 14.73 7.32 -6.57
CA LEU A 95 15.12 8.45 -7.43
C LEU A 95 14.08 9.58 -7.45
N GLY A 96 12.89 9.37 -6.90
CA GLY A 96 11.80 10.33 -6.95
C GLY A 96 11.38 10.66 -8.39
N LEU A 97 10.90 11.88 -8.59
CA LEU A 97 10.49 12.42 -9.87
C LEU A 97 11.06 13.83 -10.03
N PRO A 98 11.96 14.08 -11.00
CA PRO A 98 12.57 15.39 -11.20
C PRO A 98 11.53 16.53 -11.26
N GLY A 99 11.78 17.59 -10.48
CA GLY A 99 10.89 18.76 -10.38
C GLY A 99 9.67 18.59 -9.45
N ALA A 100 9.34 17.38 -9.01
CA ALA A 100 8.19 17.11 -8.13
C ALA A 100 8.58 16.47 -6.80
N PHE A 101 9.29 15.33 -6.83
CA PHE A 101 9.69 14.57 -5.65
C PHE A 101 11.21 14.36 -5.65
N PRO A 102 11.91 14.76 -4.57
CA PRO A 102 13.36 14.66 -4.54
C PRO A 102 13.84 13.21 -4.46
N PRO A 103 15.03 12.91 -5.00
CA PRO A 103 15.68 11.62 -4.82
C PRO A 103 16.12 11.43 -3.37
N LEU A 104 15.97 10.21 -2.86
CA LEU A 104 16.58 9.73 -1.62
C LEU A 104 17.96 9.10 -1.88
N ALA A 105 18.18 8.61 -3.10
CA ALA A 105 19.45 8.05 -3.54
C ALA A 105 20.55 9.13 -3.61
N GLY A 106 21.57 9.01 -2.75
CA GLY A 106 22.67 9.95 -2.64
C GLY A 106 22.26 11.35 -2.16
N SER A 107 21.13 11.46 -1.45
CA SER A 107 20.65 12.74 -0.93
C SER A 107 21.49 13.20 0.26
N GLU A 108 21.96 14.44 0.21
CA GLU A 108 22.68 15.09 1.30
C GLU A 108 21.86 15.22 2.59
N TRP A 109 20.52 15.16 2.49
CA TRP A 109 19.62 15.21 3.64
C TRP A 109 19.43 13.84 4.32
N VAL A 110 19.39 12.77 3.52
CA VAL A 110 19.34 11.38 4.03
C VAL A 110 20.66 11.00 4.70
N LEU A 111 21.78 11.44 4.12
CA LEU A 111 23.13 11.12 4.56
C LEU A 111 23.66 12.07 5.65
N ALA A 112 22.91 13.12 6.00
CA ALA A 112 23.26 14.02 7.09
C ALA A 112 23.22 13.32 8.47
N ALA A 113 23.58 14.08 9.51
CA ALA A 113 23.43 13.64 10.91
C ALA A 113 22.00 13.17 11.18
N ASP A 114 21.85 12.09 11.95
CA ASP A 114 20.60 11.32 12.11
C ASP A 114 19.38 12.19 12.46
N LYS A 115 19.58 13.27 13.24
CA LYS A 115 18.51 14.22 13.58
C LYS A 115 17.82 14.84 12.36
N VAL A 116 18.53 15.06 11.25
CA VAL A 116 18.00 15.70 10.04
C VAL A 116 16.91 14.85 9.38
N PRO A 117 17.20 13.62 8.89
CA PRO A 117 16.17 12.79 8.28
C PRO A 117 15.07 12.38 9.26
N VAL A 118 15.40 12.24 10.56
CA VAL A 118 14.41 11.98 11.62
C VAL A 118 13.41 13.13 11.74
N ASN A 119 13.89 14.38 11.83
CA ASN A 119 13.02 15.54 11.95
C ASN A 119 12.18 15.79 10.69
N ILE A 120 12.73 15.53 9.50
CA ILE A 120 11.97 15.59 8.24
C ILE A 120 10.82 14.59 8.27
N LEU A 121 11.06 13.34 8.70
CA LEU A 121 10.02 12.32 8.70
C LEU A 121 8.97 12.57 9.80
N LEU A 122 9.39 13.00 10.99
CA LEU A 122 8.48 13.32 12.10
C LEU A 122 7.56 14.50 11.75
N HIS A 123 8.12 15.61 11.27
CA HIS A 123 7.41 16.87 11.16
C HIS A 123 7.02 17.25 9.72
N GLY A 124 7.49 16.49 8.73
CA GLY A 124 7.28 16.81 7.33
C GLY A 124 8.12 17.99 6.86
N ILE A 125 8.11 18.24 5.56
CA ILE A 125 8.80 19.39 4.95
C ILE A 125 7.89 20.02 3.90
N SER A 126 7.94 21.33 3.79
CA SER A 126 7.25 22.13 2.78
C SER A 126 8.18 23.19 2.20
N GLY A 127 7.83 23.74 1.05
CA GLY A 127 8.56 24.87 0.46
C GLY A 127 9.76 24.45 -0.37
N LYS A 128 10.68 25.40 -0.59
CA LYS A 128 11.82 25.25 -1.50
C LYS A 128 12.91 24.40 -0.85
N LEU A 129 13.21 23.26 -1.46
CA LEU A 129 14.27 22.34 -1.04
C LEU A 129 15.22 22.07 -2.21
N THR A 130 16.51 22.15 -1.95
CA THR A 130 17.55 21.79 -2.90
C THR A 130 18.08 20.41 -2.57
N VAL A 131 18.07 19.50 -3.55
CA VAL A 131 18.63 18.15 -3.41
C VAL A 131 19.45 17.86 -4.66
N LYS A 132 20.75 17.59 -4.49
CA LYS A 132 21.70 17.34 -5.60
C LYS A 132 21.60 18.41 -6.70
N ASP A 133 21.73 19.67 -6.30
CA ASP A 133 21.69 20.87 -7.16
C ASP A 133 20.37 21.11 -7.92
N SER A 134 19.33 20.32 -7.63
CA SER A 134 18.00 20.48 -8.20
C SER A 134 17.05 21.08 -7.18
N ALA A 135 16.28 22.10 -7.60
CA ALA A 135 15.27 22.73 -6.76
C ALA A 135 13.93 21.99 -6.84
N TYR A 136 13.33 21.76 -5.67
CA TYR A 136 12.02 21.17 -5.47
C TYR A 136 11.16 22.13 -4.66
N ASN A 137 9.87 22.21 -4.97
CA ASN A 137 8.92 22.99 -4.20
C ASN A 137 7.66 22.16 -3.98
N GLY A 138 7.71 21.32 -2.96
CA GLY A 138 6.67 20.33 -2.68
C GLY A 138 6.31 20.32 -1.19
N GLN A 139 5.43 19.39 -0.82
CA GLN A 139 5.09 19.11 0.57
C GLN A 139 5.17 17.62 0.83
N MET A 140 5.92 17.25 1.87
CA MET A 140 5.95 15.92 2.45
C MET A 140 5.24 15.99 3.81
N PRO A 141 4.15 15.23 4.01
CA PRO A 141 3.38 15.28 5.25
C PRO A 141 4.18 14.71 6.44
N PRO A 142 3.86 15.14 7.67
CA PRO A 142 4.43 14.56 8.88
C PRO A 142 3.98 13.12 9.09
N PHE A 143 4.89 12.28 9.59
CA PHE A 143 4.60 10.89 10.00
C PHE A 143 4.60 10.69 11.52
N LYS A 144 4.78 11.75 12.32
CA LYS A 144 4.77 11.65 13.79
C LYS A 144 3.56 10.89 14.35
N ASP A 145 2.37 11.11 13.82
CA ASP A 145 1.15 10.48 14.36
C ASP A 145 0.79 9.17 13.65
N LYS A 146 1.59 8.76 12.65
CA LYS A 146 1.32 7.58 11.80
C LYS A 146 2.25 6.42 12.06
N LEU A 147 3.50 6.70 12.44
CA LEU A 147 4.54 5.70 12.65
C LEU A 147 5.16 5.86 14.04
N SER A 148 5.36 4.73 14.70
CA SER A 148 6.10 4.62 15.95
C SER A 148 7.59 4.93 15.75
N ASP A 149 8.31 5.15 16.86
CA ASP A 149 9.75 5.44 16.82
C ASP A 149 10.56 4.33 16.19
N ALA A 150 10.17 3.08 16.46
CA ALA A 150 10.84 1.91 15.93
C ALA A 150 10.58 1.74 14.42
N GLU A 151 9.38 2.08 13.94
CA GLU A 151 9.04 2.06 12.50
C GLU A 151 9.78 3.17 11.73
N ILE A 152 9.83 4.38 12.28
CA ILE A 152 10.60 5.50 11.71
C ILE A 152 12.08 5.14 11.65
N ALA A 153 12.64 4.59 12.73
CA ALA A 153 14.03 4.13 12.75
C ALA A 153 14.31 3.05 11.69
N ALA A 154 13.40 2.09 11.52
CA ALA A 154 13.52 1.01 10.55
C ALA A 154 13.48 1.52 9.10
N VAL A 155 12.51 2.37 8.74
CA VAL A 155 12.38 2.89 7.38
C VAL A 155 13.55 3.82 7.02
N LEU A 156 13.99 4.69 7.94
CA LEU A 156 15.14 5.55 7.70
C LEU A 156 16.44 4.75 7.56
N SER A 157 16.61 3.71 8.39
CA SER A 157 17.75 2.80 8.27
C SER A 157 17.75 2.08 6.93
N HIS A 158 16.59 1.62 6.45
CA HIS A 158 16.45 1.01 5.13
C HIS A 158 16.85 1.99 4.02
N VAL A 159 16.33 3.23 4.03
CA VAL A 159 16.67 4.26 3.04
C VAL A 159 18.17 4.60 3.04
N ARG A 160 18.79 4.64 4.23
CA ARG A 160 20.23 4.95 4.42
C ARG A 160 21.17 3.82 3.98
N SER A 161 20.69 2.58 3.90
CA SER A 161 21.43 1.44 3.38
C SER A 161 21.01 0.99 1.98
N SER A 162 20.07 1.69 1.35
CA SER A 162 19.49 1.34 0.04
C SER A 162 19.82 2.39 -1.01
N PHE A 163 19.51 2.09 -2.28
CA PHE A 163 19.68 3.02 -3.41
C PHE A 163 21.12 3.52 -3.62
N GLY A 164 22.10 2.70 -3.21
CA GLY A 164 23.52 3.06 -3.25
C GLY A 164 23.98 3.93 -2.08
N ASN A 165 23.12 4.20 -1.09
CA ASN A 165 23.50 4.87 0.14
C ASN A 165 24.29 3.92 1.05
N SER A 166 25.24 4.48 1.80
CA SER A 166 26.03 3.76 2.80
C SER A 166 26.16 4.61 4.06
N ALA A 167 25.05 4.82 4.75
CA ALA A 167 25.02 5.50 6.04
C ALA A 167 24.58 4.56 7.19
N GLY A 168 24.97 4.93 8.41
CA GLY A 168 24.66 4.15 9.61
C GLY A 168 23.15 4.03 9.87
N LYS A 169 22.77 2.97 10.58
CA LYS A 169 21.38 2.76 11.04
C LYS A 169 21.01 3.82 12.07
N ILE A 170 19.75 4.23 12.05
CA ILE A 170 19.16 5.13 13.05
C ILE A 170 18.50 4.27 14.13
N SER A 171 18.73 4.62 15.39
CA SER A 171 18.13 3.91 16.53
C SER A 171 16.74 4.46 16.88
N ALA A 172 15.88 3.63 17.46
CA ALA A 172 14.58 4.08 17.95
C ALA A 172 14.72 5.13 19.08
N ASP A 173 15.76 5.03 19.90
CA ASP A 173 16.04 6.00 20.96
C ASP A 173 16.36 7.39 20.40
N THR A 174 17.08 7.46 19.27
CA THR A 174 17.32 8.71 18.55
C THR A 174 16.01 9.32 18.08
N VAL A 175 15.12 8.52 17.49
CA VAL A 175 13.82 9.01 17.02
C VAL A 175 12.97 9.52 18.18
N LYS A 176 12.93 8.77 19.28
CA LYS A 176 12.20 9.15 20.48
C LYS A 176 12.70 10.49 21.04
N ALA A 177 14.02 10.66 21.13
CA ALA A 177 14.63 11.90 21.62
C ALA A 177 14.25 13.11 20.76
N GLU A 178 14.31 12.97 19.43
CA GLU A 178 13.90 14.05 18.51
C GLU A 178 12.40 14.32 18.55
N ARG A 179 11.56 13.29 18.71
CA ARG A 179 10.11 13.45 18.90
C ARG A 179 9.78 14.22 20.17
N ASP A 180 10.45 13.89 21.27
CA ASP A 180 10.24 14.57 22.55
C ASP A 180 10.73 16.03 22.48
N ALA A 181 11.84 16.30 21.79
CA ALA A 181 12.36 17.64 21.56
C ALA A 181 11.44 18.48 20.63
N GLY A 182 10.84 17.84 19.64
CA GLY A 182 9.95 18.46 18.65
C GLY A 182 8.46 18.46 19.01
N LYS A 183 8.07 18.01 20.20
CA LYS A 183 6.65 17.79 20.58
C LYS A 183 5.74 19.02 20.37
N ASP A 184 6.30 20.21 20.56
CA ASP A 184 5.56 21.49 20.47
C ASP A 184 5.52 22.04 19.04
N ARG A 185 6.29 21.46 18.12
CA ARG A 185 6.31 21.84 16.70
C ARG A 185 5.05 21.36 16.00
N LYS A 186 4.26 22.32 15.51
CA LYS A 186 3.04 22.09 14.74
C LYS A 186 3.27 22.22 13.24
N ASP A 187 4.22 23.06 12.84
CA ASP A 187 4.48 23.39 11.46
C ASP A 187 5.56 22.51 10.85
N ALA A 188 5.39 22.18 9.57
CA ALA A 188 6.40 21.48 8.78
C ALA A 188 7.65 22.35 8.59
N TRP A 189 8.79 21.71 8.34
CA TRP A 189 10.03 22.42 8.02
C TRP A 189 9.88 23.21 6.72
N ASN A 190 10.37 24.45 6.65
CA ASN A 190 10.33 25.29 5.46
C ASN A 190 11.61 25.13 4.62
N GLY A 191 11.75 23.96 4.01
CA GLY A 191 12.77 23.74 2.99
C GLY A 191 14.22 23.87 3.48
N ASP A 192 15.08 24.41 2.61
CA ASP A 192 16.51 24.58 2.86
C ASP A 192 16.82 25.45 4.08
N ASP A 193 16.06 26.52 4.29
CA ASP A 193 16.39 27.57 5.27
C ASP A 193 16.28 27.06 6.71
N ASP A 194 15.30 26.19 6.99
CA ASP A 194 15.17 25.61 8.31
C ASP A 194 16.02 24.35 8.47
N LEU A 195 16.13 23.50 7.44
CA LEU A 195 16.90 22.27 7.55
C LEU A 195 18.41 22.51 7.65
N LYS A 196 18.92 23.61 7.10
CA LYS A 196 20.33 23.99 7.30
C LYS A 196 20.65 24.26 8.77
N GLN A 197 19.69 24.73 9.57
CA GLN A 197 19.87 24.94 11.01
C GLN A 197 20.02 23.62 11.77
N LEU A 198 19.50 22.52 11.20
CA LEU A 198 19.67 21.18 11.73
C LEU A 198 20.99 20.53 11.31
N LYS A 199 21.75 21.08 10.36
CA LYS A 199 23.09 20.56 10.01
C LYS A 199 24.11 21.16 11.01
N PRO A 200 24.66 20.39 11.96
CA PRO A 200 25.78 20.85 12.78
C PRO A 200 27.07 20.91 11.95
#